data_AF-A0AAD4HDS3-F1
#
_entry.id   AF-A0AAD4HDS3-F1
#
_cell.length_a   1.000
_cell.length_b   1.000
_cell.length_c   1.000
_cell.angle_alpha   90.00
_cell.angle_beta   90.00
_cell.angle_gamma   90.00
#
_symmetry.space_group_name_H-M   'P 1'
#
loop_
_entity.id
_entity.type
_entity.pdbx_description
1 polymer ?
#
loop_
_entity_poly.entity_id
_entity_poly.type
_entity_poly.pdbx_seq_one_letter_code
_entity_poly.pdbx_strand_id
1 'polypeptide(L)'
;IIAYLKSLADLNLRIDAIDALCEPDMKALVGELQNPLGGCMLLSMVLADGFFSGLSVKDFNMPFDPKIGAFEVLCNTIDINKLDFFVSFSSVSALFGNTGQTNYAA
;
A
#
# COMPACT_ATOMS: atom_id res chain seq x y z
N ILE A 1 5.48 -15.66 12.62
CA ILE A 1 6.17 -14.38 12.30
C ILE A 1 5.84 -13.30 13.33
N ILE A 2 4.58 -12.88 13.51
CA ILE A 2 4.23 -11.82 14.47
C ILE A 2 4.65 -12.15 15.91
N ALA A 3 4.40 -13.37 16.39
CA ALA A 3 4.83 -13.80 17.72
C ALA A 3 6.35 -13.73 17.91
N TYR A 4 7.11 -14.04 16.85
CA TYR A 4 8.56 -13.91 16.84
C TYR A 4 8.99 -12.43 16.88
N LEU A 5 8.41 -11.57 16.05
CA LEU A 5 8.70 -10.13 16.06
C LEU A 5 8.43 -9.50 17.42
N LYS A 6 7.31 -9.86 18.05
CA LYS A 6 6.97 -9.40 19.42
C LYS A 6 7.92 -9.91 20.51
N SER A 7 8.71 -10.95 20.23
CA SER A 7 9.69 -11.49 21.20
C SER A 7 11.03 -10.75 21.17
N LEU A 8 11.27 -9.89 20.17
CA LEU A 8 12.49 -9.09 20.05
C LEU A 8 12.42 -7.90 21.00
N ALA A 9 13.38 -7.79 21.93
CA ALA A 9 13.36 -6.79 23.01
C ALA A 9 13.60 -5.35 22.53
N ASP A 10 14.20 -5.18 21.37
CA ASP A 10 14.57 -3.91 20.74
C ASP A 10 13.56 -3.44 19.68
N LEU A 11 12.53 -4.24 19.40
CA LEU A 11 11.49 -3.92 18.42
C LEU A 11 10.20 -3.47 19.10
N ASN A 12 9.80 -2.23 18.85
CA ASN A 12 8.43 -1.80 19.13
C ASN A 12 7.55 -2.04 17.89
N LEU A 13 6.61 -2.99 18.00
CA LEU A 13 5.67 -3.33 16.92
C LEU A 13 4.26 -2.85 17.27
N ARG A 14 3.73 -1.96 16.44
CA ARG A 14 2.35 -1.50 16.45
C ARG A 14 1.59 -2.07 15.24
N ILE A 15 0.35 -2.47 15.43
CA ILE A 15 -0.52 -2.99 14.37
C ILE A 15 -1.85 -2.25 14.48
N ASP A 16 -2.24 -1.56 13.42
CA ASP A 16 -3.47 -0.79 13.34
C ASP A 16 -4.32 -1.27 12.16
N ALA A 17 -5.63 -1.29 12.35
CA ALA A 17 -6.59 -1.57 11.29
C ALA A 17 -7.06 -0.24 10.69
N ILE A 18 -6.33 0.25 9.69
CA ILE A 18 -6.58 1.55 9.04
C ILE A 18 -6.59 1.34 7.53
N ASP A 19 -7.60 1.89 6.87
CA ASP A 19 -7.66 1.93 5.42
C ASP A 19 -6.74 3.04 4.91
N ALA A 20 -5.77 2.69 4.07
CA ALA A 20 -4.84 3.65 3.47
C ALA A 20 -5.53 4.64 2.52
N LEU A 21 -6.78 4.39 2.12
CA LEU A 21 -7.63 5.33 1.37
C LEU A 21 -8.31 6.38 2.27
N CYS A 22 -8.32 6.18 3.59
CA CYS A 22 -8.92 7.12 4.53
C CYS A 22 -7.87 8.17 4.98
N GLU A 23 -7.77 9.27 4.25
CA GLU A 23 -6.83 10.35 4.56
C GLU A 23 -6.93 10.89 6.00
N PRO A 24 -8.12 11.11 6.59
CA PRO A 24 -8.24 11.54 7.98
C PRO A 24 -7.62 10.55 8.98
N ASP A 25 -7.85 9.25 8.79
CA ASP A 25 -7.34 8.20 9.68
C ASP A 25 -5.83 8.03 9.52
N MET A 26 -5.33 8.13 8.29
CA MET A 26 -3.89 8.13 8.02
C MET A 26 -3.19 9.33 8.66
N LYS A 27 -3.80 10.52 8.61
CA LYS A 27 -3.28 11.71 9.32
C LYS A 27 -3.28 11.53 10.83
N ALA A 28 -4.33 10.94 11.38
CA ALA A 28 -4.39 10.61 12.80
C ALA A 28 -3.24 9.64 13.19
N LEU A 29 -3.05 8.56 12.42
CA LEU A 29 -1.97 7.60 12.64
C LEU A 29 -0.58 8.27 12.64
N VAL A 30 -0.31 9.11 11.63
CA VAL A 30 0.98 9.80 11.52
C VAL A 30 1.16 10.82 12.65
N GLY A 31 0.10 11.49 13.07
CA GLY A 31 0.13 12.43 14.20
C GLY A 31 0.43 11.79 15.56
N GLU A 32 0.21 10.48 15.70
CA GLU A 32 0.53 9.73 16.93
C GLU A 32 1.99 9.28 17.01
N LEU A 33 2.77 9.42 15.93
CA LEU A 33 4.17 9.04 15.91
C LEU A 33 4.98 9.97 16.83
N GLN A 34 5.68 9.38 17.81
CA GLN A 34 6.52 10.14 18.74
C GLN A 34 7.87 10.56 18.14
N ASN A 35 8.29 9.90 17.07
CA ASN A 35 9.54 10.14 16.37
C ASN A 35 9.26 10.41 14.89
N PRO A 36 10.15 11.13 14.17
CA PRO A 36 10.04 11.31 12.74
C PRO A 36 9.94 9.96 12.01
N LEU A 37 9.07 9.90 10.99
CA LEU A 37 8.92 8.72 10.16
C LEU A 37 10.18 8.55 9.28
N GLY A 38 10.94 7.48 9.48
CA GLY A 38 12.18 7.22 8.73
C GLY A 38 11.96 6.56 7.37
N GLY A 39 10.87 5.80 7.18
CA GLY A 39 10.58 5.19 5.89
C GLY A 39 9.19 4.58 5.78
N CYS A 40 8.78 4.32 4.55
CA CYS A 40 7.45 3.80 4.23
C CYS A 40 7.55 2.70 3.16
N MET A 41 6.74 1.65 3.32
CA MET A 41 6.59 0.57 2.35
C MET A 41 5.11 0.41 1.97
N LEU A 42 4.80 0.66 0.70
CA LEU A 42 3.45 0.47 0.16
C LEU A 42 3.32 -0.94 -0.42
N LEU A 43 2.65 -1.80 0.34
CA LEU A 43 2.45 -3.22 0.06
C LEU A 43 0.99 -3.58 -0.24
N SER A 44 0.07 -2.63 -0.07
CA SER A 44 -1.36 -2.86 -0.26
C SER A 44 -1.68 -3.20 -1.70
N MET A 45 -2.57 -4.18 -1.88
CA MET A 45 -3.01 -4.64 -3.18
C MET A 45 -4.37 -5.32 -3.06
N VAL A 46 -5.15 -5.24 -4.14
CA VAL A 46 -6.33 -6.05 -4.38
C VAL A 46 -6.19 -6.62 -5.79
N LEU A 47 -6.47 -7.91 -5.95
CA LEU A 47 -6.50 -8.57 -7.25
C LEU A 47 -7.94 -8.79 -7.68
N ALA A 48 -8.19 -8.56 -8.97
CA ALA A 48 -9.45 -8.84 -9.62
C ALA A 48 -9.16 -9.51 -10.96
N ASP A 49 -8.57 -10.70 -10.89
CA ASP A 49 -8.07 -11.42 -12.06
C ASP A 49 -9.23 -11.90 -12.93
N GLY A 50 -9.11 -11.68 -14.24
CA GLY A 50 -10.11 -12.07 -15.22
C GLY A 50 -9.65 -11.75 -16.64
N PHE A 51 -10.19 -12.47 -17.62
CA PHE A 51 -10.01 -12.08 -19.02
C PHE A 51 -10.58 -10.68 -19.23
N PHE A 52 -9.88 -9.85 -19.98
CA PHE A 52 -10.31 -8.48 -20.25
C PHE A 52 -11.75 -8.39 -20.77
N SER A 53 -12.17 -9.34 -21.63
CA SER A 53 -13.54 -9.42 -22.15
C SER A 53 -14.62 -9.72 -21.11
N GLY A 54 -14.24 -10.20 -19.93
CA GLY A 54 -15.14 -10.54 -18.82
C GLY A 54 -15.05 -9.57 -17.64
N LEU A 55 -14.14 -8.60 -17.64
CA LEU A 55 -14.03 -7.62 -16.57
C LEU A 55 -15.12 -6.56 -16.69
N SER A 56 -15.82 -6.27 -15.59
CA SER A 56 -16.60 -5.04 -15.50
C SER A 56 -15.65 -3.85 -15.28
N VAL A 57 -16.15 -2.62 -15.48
CA VAL A 57 -15.40 -1.40 -15.16
C VAL A 57 -14.97 -1.37 -13.69
N LYS A 58 -15.81 -1.91 -12.79
CA LYS A 58 -15.50 -2.01 -11.37
C LYS A 58 -14.33 -2.98 -11.13
N ASP A 59 -14.34 -4.15 -11.75
CA ASP A 59 -13.26 -5.14 -11.60
C ASP A 59 -11.95 -4.61 -12.19
N PHE A 60 -12.05 -3.88 -13.30
CA PHE A 60 -10.89 -3.22 -13.89
C PHE A 60 -10.29 -2.18 -12.93
N ASN A 61 -11.12 -1.33 -12.32
CA ASN A 61 -10.63 -0.25 -11.47
C ASN A 61 -10.18 -0.69 -10.06
N MET A 62 -10.59 -1.88 -9.62
CA MET A 62 -10.38 -2.36 -8.25
C MET A 62 -8.90 -2.38 -7.78
N PRO A 63 -7.91 -2.77 -8.61
CA PRO A 63 -6.51 -2.82 -8.17
C PRO A 63 -5.83 -1.46 -8.02
N PHE A 64 -6.41 -0.39 -8.60
CA PHE A 64 -5.78 0.93 -8.62
C PHE A 64 -5.89 1.63 -7.26
N ASP A 65 -7.05 1.58 -6.61
CA ASP A 65 -7.28 2.23 -5.31
C ASP A 65 -6.24 1.85 -4.25
N PRO A 66 -6.00 0.57 -3.91
CA PRO A 66 -5.04 0.19 -2.87
C PRO A 66 -3.58 0.51 -3.23
N LYS A 67 -3.29 1.00 -4.45
CA LYS A 67 -1.93 1.27 -4.92
C LYS A 67 -1.74 2.74 -5.27
N ILE A 68 -2.43 3.23 -6.28
CA ILE A 68 -2.39 4.64 -6.69
C ILE A 68 -3.11 5.51 -5.67
N GLY A 69 -4.36 5.18 -5.32
CA GLY A 69 -5.13 5.95 -4.34
C GLY A 69 -4.44 6.00 -2.97
N ALA A 70 -3.95 4.86 -2.49
CA ALA A 70 -3.16 4.81 -1.26
C ALA A 70 -1.86 5.63 -1.34
N PHE A 71 -1.17 5.64 -2.49
CA PHE A 71 0.01 6.48 -2.70
C PHE A 71 -0.33 7.98 -2.67
N GLU A 72 -1.44 8.39 -3.29
CA GLU A 72 -1.91 9.78 -3.25
C GLU A 72 -2.23 10.23 -1.82
N VAL A 73 -2.92 9.41 -1.04
CA VAL A 73 -3.19 9.69 0.38
C VAL A 73 -1.88 9.80 1.18
N LEU A 74 -0.91 8.94 0.93
CA LEU A 74 0.41 9.04 1.56
C LEU A 74 1.11 10.35 1.20
N CYS A 75 1.13 10.76 -0.07
CA CYS A 75 1.68 12.06 -0.49
C CYS A 75 1.04 13.26 0.24
N ASN A 76 -0.25 13.17 0.58
CA ASN A 76 -0.96 14.21 1.32
C ASN A 76 -0.78 14.14 2.85
N THR A 77 -0.26 13.02 3.36
CA THR A 77 -0.24 12.72 4.80
C THR A 77 1.17 12.73 5.38
N ILE A 78 2.18 12.35 4.60
CA ILE A 78 3.58 12.31 5.02
C ILE A 78 4.46 13.17 4.14
N ASP A 79 5.51 13.75 4.73
CA ASP A 79 6.55 14.47 3.98
C ASP A 79 7.54 13.46 3.39
N ILE A 80 7.25 12.96 2.19
CA ILE A 80 8.05 11.92 1.51
C ILE A 80 9.53 12.33 1.36
N ASN A 81 9.81 13.62 1.24
CA ASN A 81 11.18 14.13 1.07
C ASN A 81 12.04 14.00 2.34
N LYS A 82 11.43 13.75 3.49
CA LYS A 82 12.13 13.54 4.77
C LYS A 82 12.33 12.08 5.11
N LEU A 83 11.79 11.15 4.30
CA LEU A 83 12.02 9.73 4.49
C LEU A 83 13.43 9.37 4.04
N ASP A 84 14.07 8.48 4.78
CA ASP A 84 15.30 7.80 4.33
C ASP A 84 14.99 6.88 3.14
N PHE A 85 13.77 6.32 3.10
CA PHE A 85 13.30 5.50 1.98
C PHE A 85 11.77 5.51 1.81
N PHE A 86 11.35 5.40 0.55
CA PHE A 86 9.99 5.04 0.17
C PHE A 86 10.05 3.86 -0.82
N VAL A 87 9.40 2.75 -0.47
CA VAL A 87 9.40 1.55 -1.32
C VAL A 87 7.96 1.23 -1.72
N SER A 88 7.70 1.21 -3.02
CA SER A 88 6.42 0.72 -3.58
C SER A 88 6.65 -0.63 -4.25
N PHE A 89 5.78 -1.59 -3.96
CA PHE A 89 5.88 -2.91 -4.56
C PHE A 89 5.14 -2.92 -5.89
N SER A 90 5.86 -3.27 -6.95
CA SER A 90 5.29 -3.53 -8.28
C SER A 90 5.42 -5.03 -8.61
N SER A 91 4.95 -5.42 -9.79
CA SER A 91 5.01 -6.80 -10.28
C SER A 91 5.70 -6.88 -11.64
N VAL A 92 6.36 -8.01 -11.90
CA VAL A 92 6.82 -8.38 -13.25
C VAL A 92 5.67 -8.45 -14.26
N SER A 93 4.43 -8.64 -13.79
CA SER A 93 3.22 -8.55 -14.62
C SER A 93 3.10 -7.19 -15.33
N ALA A 94 3.59 -6.10 -14.73
CA ALA A 94 3.58 -4.78 -15.37
C ALA A 94 4.62 -4.65 -16.51
N LEU A 95 5.64 -5.51 -16.54
CA LEU A 95 6.68 -5.49 -17.57
C LEU A 95 6.42 -6.47 -18.71
N PHE A 96 5.94 -7.67 -18.38
CA PHE A 96 5.79 -8.77 -19.35
C PHE A 96 4.33 -9.17 -19.60
N GLY A 97 3.39 -8.58 -18.85
CA GLY A 97 2.02 -9.05 -18.80
C GLY A 97 1.88 -10.33 -17.98
N ASN A 98 0.66 -10.60 -17.55
CA ASN A 98 0.25 -11.90 -17.05
C ASN A 98 -1.20 -12.16 -17.51
N THR A 99 -1.49 -13.37 -17.99
CA THR A 99 -2.82 -13.70 -18.50
C THR A 99 -3.85 -13.58 -17.37
N GLY A 100 -4.89 -12.78 -17.61
CA GLY A 100 -5.92 -12.50 -16.61
C GLY A 100 -5.64 -11.31 -15.69
N GLN A 101 -4.51 -10.62 -15.84
CA GLN A 101 -4.11 -9.49 -14.97
C GLN A 101 -3.98 -8.17 -15.73
N THR A 102 -4.81 -7.94 -16.75
CA THR A 102 -4.77 -6.71 -17.55
C THR A 102 -4.97 -5.45 -16.70
N ASN A 103 -5.82 -5.52 -15.67
CA ASN A 103 -6.04 -4.43 -14.71
C ASN A 103 -4.89 -4.24 -13.72
N TYR A 104 -4.35 -5.33 -13.15
CA TYR A 104 -3.25 -5.25 -12.19
C TYR A 104 -1.91 -4.84 -12.83
N ALA A 105 -1.72 -5.15 -14.12
CA ALA A 105 -0.54 -4.76 -14.89
C ALA A 105 -0.60 -3.32 -15.43
N ALA A 106 -1.75 -2.64 -15.32
CA ALA A 106 -1.99 -1.29 -15.85
C ALA A 106 -1.45 -0.18 -14.96
#